data_AF-A0A6G9CPW3-F1
#
_entry.id   AF-A0A6G9CPW3-F1
#
_cell.length_a   1.000
_cell.length_b   1.000
_cell.length_c   1.000
_cell.angle_alpha   90.00
_cell.angle_beta   90.00
_cell.angle_gamma   90.00
#
_symmetry.space_group_name_H-M   'P 1'
#
loop_
_entity.id
_entity.type
_entity.pdbx_description
1 polymer ?
#
loop_
_entity_poly.entity_id
_entity_poly.type
_entity_poly.pdbx_seq_one_letter_code
_entity_poly.pdbx_strand_id
1 'polypeptide(L)'
;MKTPKMKSAVKKPGAAQPGAKMPKRTQAVRLLPSVITILALCAGLSAVKFALDGQPGTSLAMIGAAAVLDSLDGRIARLLDATSKIGAELDSLADSISFGVAPALVLYVTLLDGTSIGWIIALIYAVSIVLRLARFNTLLDDDDVPAYAREYFVGVPAPAGALIALTPLAATAQWGDGWWSSHFVVIVWTLFSAALIVSRIPTLAMKSVSVPPHMAAGLLVLVTLAAAALITYPYILLIVLIAIYLVHIPFAVHSKRWVAARPETWDIKPSERRAIRRQPNVGGRRSAARLGLRRPR
;
A
#
# COMPACT_ATOMS: atom_id res chain seq x y z
N MET A 1 -66.22 26.46 -38.97
CA MET A 1 -65.41 27.41 -38.16
C MET A 1 -64.39 26.59 -37.39
N LYS A 2 -63.08 26.81 -37.63
CA LYS A 2 -61.97 25.92 -37.24
C LYS A 2 -61.54 26.12 -35.78
N THR A 3 -61.29 25.02 -35.08
CA THR A 3 -60.62 24.92 -33.76
C THR A 3 -59.18 25.47 -33.79
N PRO A 4 -58.68 26.17 -32.74
CA PRO A 4 -57.27 26.55 -32.67
C PRO A 4 -56.42 25.44 -32.04
N LYS A 5 -55.34 25.05 -32.75
CA LYS A 5 -54.30 24.13 -32.28
C LYS A 5 -53.34 24.86 -31.33
N MET A 6 -53.16 24.31 -30.14
CA MET A 6 -52.12 24.68 -29.18
C MET A 6 -50.75 24.21 -29.71
N LYS A 7 -49.82 25.13 -29.99
CA LYS A 7 -48.44 24.80 -30.39
C LYS A 7 -47.57 24.67 -29.14
N SER A 8 -47.05 23.48 -28.90
CA SER A 8 -46.02 23.20 -27.88
C SER A 8 -44.68 23.81 -28.31
N ALA A 9 -44.16 24.75 -27.53
CA ALA A 9 -42.81 25.27 -27.72
C ALA A 9 -41.79 24.27 -27.15
N VAL A 10 -41.08 23.57 -28.05
CA VAL A 10 -39.94 22.71 -27.71
C VAL A 10 -38.76 23.61 -27.29
N LYS A 11 -38.40 23.57 -26.01
CA LYS A 11 -37.24 24.25 -25.45
C LYS A 11 -35.98 23.46 -25.83
N LYS A 12 -35.16 24.00 -26.76
CA LYS A 12 -33.84 23.46 -27.09
C LYS A 12 -32.92 23.51 -25.85
N PRO A 13 -32.14 22.46 -25.53
CA PRO A 13 -31.10 22.56 -24.52
C PRO A 13 -29.97 23.45 -25.08
N GLY A 14 -29.78 24.62 -24.45
CA GLY A 14 -28.68 25.52 -24.76
C GLY A 14 -27.34 24.88 -24.46
N ALA A 15 -26.41 25.01 -25.39
CA ALA A 15 -25.02 24.60 -25.28
C ALA A 15 -24.38 25.12 -23.99
N ALA A 16 -23.66 24.24 -23.29
CA ALA A 16 -22.86 24.61 -22.13
C ALA A 16 -21.79 25.65 -22.55
N GLN A 17 -21.78 26.79 -21.86
CA GLN A 17 -20.77 27.83 -22.05
C GLN A 17 -19.38 27.33 -21.61
N PRO A 18 -18.32 27.47 -22.44
CA PRO A 18 -16.96 27.19 -22.00
C PRO A 18 -16.44 28.40 -21.23
N GLY A 19 -16.40 28.32 -19.90
CA GLY A 19 -15.79 29.40 -19.10
C GLY A 19 -16.29 29.62 -17.68
N ALA A 20 -17.06 28.70 -17.09
CA ALA A 20 -17.42 28.82 -15.68
C ALA A 20 -16.15 28.66 -14.80
N LYS A 21 -15.57 29.79 -14.36
CA LYS A 21 -14.52 29.80 -13.33
C LYS A 21 -15.06 29.06 -12.10
N MET A 22 -14.48 27.90 -11.79
CA MET A 22 -14.90 27.11 -10.64
C MET A 22 -14.80 27.95 -9.35
N PRO A 23 -15.74 27.80 -8.40
CA PRO A 23 -15.69 28.55 -7.16
C PRO A 23 -14.37 28.26 -6.42
N LYS A 24 -13.67 29.31 -5.97
CA LYS A 24 -12.33 29.24 -5.33
C LYS A 24 -12.22 28.17 -4.22
N ARG A 25 -13.32 27.91 -3.51
CA ARG A 25 -13.41 26.89 -2.44
C ARG A 25 -13.15 25.46 -2.95
N THR A 26 -13.61 25.12 -4.14
CA THR A 26 -13.39 23.82 -4.80
C THR A 26 -11.95 23.62 -5.26
N GLN A 27 -11.25 24.71 -5.60
CA GLN A 27 -9.87 24.65 -6.05
C GLN A 27 -8.90 24.47 -4.88
N ALA A 28 -9.13 25.13 -3.74
CA ALA A 28 -8.34 24.92 -2.52
C ALA A 28 -8.48 23.49 -1.98
N VAL A 29 -9.69 22.94 -1.99
CA VAL A 29 -9.96 21.56 -1.54
C VAL A 29 -9.29 20.52 -2.47
N ARG A 30 -9.10 20.85 -3.75
CA ARG A 30 -8.38 19.99 -4.72
C ARG A 30 -6.85 20.02 -4.59
N LEU A 31 -6.28 21.05 -3.98
CA LEU A 31 -4.83 21.15 -3.76
C LEU A 31 -4.38 20.44 -2.48
N LEU A 32 -5.31 20.20 -1.55
CA LEU A 32 -5.00 19.63 -0.24
C LEU A 32 -4.28 18.27 -0.32
N PRO A 33 -4.71 17.30 -1.15
CA PRO A 33 -3.98 16.04 -1.29
C PRO A 33 -2.55 16.26 -1.78
N SER A 34 -2.36 17.07 -2.82
CA SER A 34 -1.03 17.34 -3.38
C SER A 34 -0.07 18.01 -2.38
N VAL A 35 -0.58 18.88 -1.49
CA VAL A 35 0.25 19.45 -0.42
C VAL A 35 0.71 18.37 0.56
N ILE A 36 -0.19 17.45 0.94
CA ILE A 36 0.16 16.35 1.85
C ILE A 36 1.19 15.42 1.19
N THR A 37 1.04 15.10 -0.10
CA THR A 37 2.03 14.32 -0.87
C THR A 37 3.40 15.00 -0.89
N ILE A 38 3.45 16.33 -1.08
CA ILE A 38 4.70 17.09 -1.02
C ILE A 38 5.32 17.03 0.38
N LEU A 39 4.51 17.12 1.44
CA LEU A 39 5.00 16.99 2.81
C LEU A 39 5.54 15.57 3.09
N ALA A 40 4.90 14.53 2.55
CA ALA A 40 5.38 13.15 2.63
C ALA A 40 6.74 13.00 1.93
N LEU A 41 6.88 13.58 0.74
CA LEU A 41 8.14 13.62 -0.01
C LEU A 41 9.25 14.36 0.76
N CYS A 42 8.94 15.53 1.32
CA CYS A 42 9.86 16.29 2.16
C CYS A 42 10.30 15.46 3.38
N ALA A 43 9.39 14.72 4.00
CA ALA A 43 9.70 13.83 5.12
C ALA A 43 10.63 12.69 4.70
N GLY A 44 10.35 12.02 3.57
CA GLY A 44 11.20 10.96 3.01
C GLY A 44 12.62 11.43 2.70
N LEU A 45 12.77 12.57 2.03
CA LEU A 45 14.09 13.15 1.75
C LEU A 45 14.83 13.60 3.02
N SER A 46 14.10 14.16 3.98
CA SER A 46 14.69 14.55 5.28
C SER A 46 15.21 13.34 6.06
N ALA A 47 14.62 12.15 5.87
CA ALA A 47 15.15 10.93 6.47
C ALA A 47 16.58 10.63 6.01
N VAL A 48 16.87 10.83 4.73
CA VAL A 48 18.23 10.65 4.19
C VAL A 48 19.20 11.66 4.82
N LYS A 49 18.77 12.92 4.97
CA LYS A 49 19.56 13.95 5.66
C LYS A 49 19.88 13.53 7.10
N PHE A 50 18.89 13.07 7.87
CA PHE A 50 19.14 12.62 9.25
C PHE A 50 20.01 11.38 9.33
N ALA A 51 19.96 10.48 8.34
CA ALA A 51 20.88 9.35 8.27
C ALA A 51 22.33 9.82 8.03
N LEU A 52 22.54 10.80 7.15
CA LEU A 52 23.85 11.40 6.91
C LEU A 52 24.40 12.14 8.14
N ASP A 53 23.52 12.76 8.93
CA ASP A 53 23.89 13.43 10.19
C ASP A 53 24.19 12.45 11.35
N GLY A 54 24.17 11.14 11.12
CA GLY A 54 24.38 10.14 12.17
C GLY A 54 23.21 10.02 13.15
N GLN A 55 21.99 10.40 12.74
CA GLN A 55 20.76 10.29 13.52
C GLN A 55 19.80 9.24 12.92
N PRO A 56 20.17 7.94 12.94
CA PRO A 56 19.38 6.86 12.33
C PRO A 56 17.98 6.72 12.94
N GLY A 57 17.83 6.99 14.23
CA GLY A 57 16.53 6.95 14.90
C GLY A 57 15.54 7.98 14.36
N THR A 58 16.01 9.22 14.15
CA THR A 58 15.21 10.30 13.54
C THR A 58 14.93 10.01 12.07
N SER A 59 15.90 9.44 11.35
CA SER A 59 15.72 9.00 9.96
C SER A 59 14.55 8.01 9.83
N LEU A 60 14.51 6.99 10.69
CA LEU A 60 13.43 6.01 10.71
C LEU A 60 12.07 6.64 11.04
N ALA A 61 12.05 7.59 11.99
CA ALA A 61 10.84 8.33 12.33
C ALA A 61 10.31 9.17 11.15
N MET A 62 11.20 9.78 10.36
CA MET A 62 10.81 10.55 9.17
C MET A 62 10.24 9.67 8.05
N ILE A 63 10.77 8.45 7.85
CA ILE A 63 10.19 7.48 6.89
C ILE A 63 8.83 6.99 7.38
N GLY A 64 8.69 6.73 8.69
CA GLY A 64 7.40 6.43 9.30
C GLY A 64 6.39 7.58 9.13
N ALA A 65 6.82 8.83 9.32
CA ALA A 65 5.99 10.01 9.10
C ALA A 65 5.56 10.14 7.64
N ALA A 66 6.47 9.91 6.68
CA ALA A 66 6.13 9.87 5.26
C ALA A 66 5.07 8.81 4.95
N ALA A 67 5.20 7.60 5.51
CA ALA A 67 4.21 6.52 5.36
C ALA A 67 2.84 6.89 5.94
N VAL A 68 2.79 7.62 7.06
CA VAL A 68 1.52 8.09 7.63
C VAL A 68 0.90 9.14 6.73
N LEU A 69 1.67 10.14 6.26
CA LEU A 69 1.19 11.21 5.38
C LEU A 69 0.65 10.67 4.04
N ASP A 70 1.37 9.73 3.43
CA ASP A 70 0.99 9.00 2.21
C ASP A 70 -0.28 8.13 2.38
N SER A 71 -0.50 7.63 3.60
CA SER A 71 -1.76 6.93 3.88
C SER A 71 -2.95 7.89 4.01
N LEU A 72 -2.69 9.16 4.33
CA LEU A 72 -3.70 10.18 4.57
C LEU A 72 -4.12 10.88 3.27
N ASP A 73 -3.18 11.33 2.44
CA ASP A 73 -3.50 11.96 1.14
C ASP A 73 -4.27 11.01 0.22
N GLY A 74 -3.87 9.73 0.12
CA GLY A 74 -4.57 8.74 -0.69
C GLY A 74 -6.00 8.47 -0.22
N ARG A 75 -6.30 8.65 1.08
CA ARG A 75 -7.67 8.57 1.63
C ARG A 75 -8.44 9.86 1.42
N ILE A 76 -7.81 11.00 1.68
CA ILE A 76 -8.41 12.34 1.56
C ILE A 76 -8.76 12.63 0.09
N ALA A 77 -7.90 12.28 -0.86
CA ALA A 77 -8.16 12.43 -2.30
C ALA A 77 -9.42 11.65 -2.74
N ARG A 78 -9.60 10.43 -2.23
CA ARG A 78 -10.78 9.58 -2.48
C ARG A 78 -12.05 10.11 -1.82
N LEU A 79 -11.96 10.65 -0.61
CA LEU A 79 -13.11 11.20 0.12
C LEU A 79 -13.61 12.51 -0.47
N LEU A 80 -12.70 13.31 -1.05
CA LEU A 80 -13.02 14.64 -1.59
C LEU A 80 -13.41 14.62 -3.08
N ASP A 81 -13.42 13.44 -3.73
CA ASP A 81 -13.57 13.28 -5.18
C ASP A 81 -12.66 14.25 -5.97
N ALA A 82 -11.48 14.48 -5.39
CA ALA A 82 -10.55 15.55 -5.72
C ALA A 82 -9.27 14.97 -6.34
N THR A 83 -9.41 13.94 -7.16
CA THR A 83 -8.28 13.32 -7.87
C THR A 83 -7.95 14.15 -9.11
N SER A 84 -6.86 14.92 -9.06
CA SER A 84 -6.29 15.54 -10.26
C SER A 84 -5.28 14.59 -10.90
N LYS A 85 -5.19 14.59 -12.24
CA LYS A 85 -4.21 13.75 -12.97
C LYS A 85 -2.78 14.08 -12.53
N ILE A 86 -2.48 15.36 -12.33
CA ILE A 86 -1.17 15.81 -11.82
C ILE A 86 -0.90 15.28 -10.41
N GLY A 87 -1.91 15.30 -9.53
CA GLY A 87 -1.79 14.77 -8.18
C GLY A 87 -1.51 13.27 -8.15
N ALA A 88 -2.14 12.49 -9.03
CA ALA A 88 -1.90 11.05 -9.14
C ALA A 88 -0.46 10.72 -9.62
N GLU A 89 0.07 11.47 -10.59
CA GLU A 89 1.46 11.31 -11.02
C GLU A 89 2.44 11.73 -9.92
N LEU A 90 2.14 12.82 -9.21
CA LEU A 90 2.95 13.31 -8.10
C LEU A 90 2.99 12.31 -6.95
N ASP A 91 1.87 11.67 -6.63
CA ASP A 91 1.73 10.60 -5.63
C ASP A 91 2.68 9.45 -5.95
N SER A 92 2.60 8.90 -7.18
CA SER A 92 3.48 7.81 -7.61
C SER A 92 4.96 8.18 -7.63
N LEU A 93 5.31 9.42 -7.99
CA LEU A 93 6.70 9.90 -7.95
C LEU A 93 7.19 10.06 -6.51
N ALA A 94 6.37 10.66 -5.64
CA ALA A 94 6.67 10.83 -4.23
C ALA A 94 6.85 9.49 -3.51
N ASP A 95 6.00 8.50 -3.82
CA ASP A 95 6.09 7.12 -3.37
C ASP A 95 7.45 6.50 -3.71
N SER A 96 7.88 6.66 -4.96
CA SER A 96 9.13 6.08 -5.47
C SER A 96 10.37 6.65 -4.76
N ILE A 97 10.34 7.95 -4.43
CA ILE A 97 11.43 8.64 -3.74
C ILE A 97 11.38 8.31 -2.24
N SER A 98 10.22 8.43 -1.61
CA SER A 98 10.07 8.32 -0.15
C SER A 98 10.20 6.89 0.37
N PHE A 99 9.81 5.89 -0.42
CA PHE A 99 9.82 4.48 0.00
C PHE A 99 10.76 3.59 -0.83
N GLY A 100 11.22 4.07 -1.99
CA GLY A 100 12.25 3.42 -2.78
C GLY A 100 13.63 3.99 -2.49
N VAL A 101 13.85 5.24 -2.90
CA VAL A 101 15.18 5.88 -2.86
C VAL A 101 15.63 6.20 -1.44
N ALA A 102 14.78 6.82 -0.62
CA ALA A 102 15.16 7.26 0.71
C ALA A 102 15.58 6.09 1.62
N PRO A 103 14.80 4.99 1.77
CA PRO A 103 15.23 3.85 2.57
C PRO A 103 16.50 3.19 2.04
N ALA A 104 16.69 3.13 0.72
CA ALA A 104 17.90 2.60 0.10
C ALA A 104 19.15 3.38 0.53
N LEU A 105 19.07 4.72 0.47
CA LEU A 105 20.17 5.60 0.86
C LEU A 105 20.40 5.57 2.37
N VAL A 106 19.34 5.52 3.17
CA VAL A 106 19.45 5.39 4.62
C VAL A 106 20.20 4.12 4.99
N LEU A 107 19.84 2.95 4.43
CA LEU A 107 20.56 1.70 4.66
C LEU A 107 22.01 1.77 4.18
N TYR A 108 22.24 2.37 3.00
CA TYR A 108 23.57 2.51 2.41
C TYR A 108 24.53 3.29 3.31
N VAL A 109 24.08 4.42 3.84
CA VAL A 109 24.88 5.33 4.68
C VAL A 109 25.05 4.81 6.10
N THR A 110 24.07 4.05 6.62
CA THR A 110 24.06 3.66 8.04
C THR A 110 24.61 2.27 8.33
N LEU A 111 24.17 1.23 7.59
CA LEU A 111 24.48 -0.17 7.91
C LEU A 111 25.34 -0.88 6.85
N LEU A 112 25.52 -0.26 5.67
CA LEU A 112 26.30 -0.83 4.57
C LEU A 112 27.65 -0.09 4.35
N ASP A 113 27.98 0.84 5.25
CA ASP A 113 29.25 1.55 5.37
C ASP A 113 29.78 2.17 4.06
N GLY A 114 28.90 2.55 3.14
CA GLY A 114 29.33 3.14 1.86
C GLY A 114 30.08 2.17 0.92
N THR A 115 29.99 0.86 1.15
CA THR A 115 30.70 -0.14 0.33
C THR A 115 30.12 -0.22 -1.10
N SER A 116 30.95 -0.58 -2.09
CA SER A 116 30.48 -0.75 -3.48
C SER A 116 29.38 -1.81 -3.60
N ILE A 117 29.46 -2.88 -2.80
CA ILE A 117 28.42 -3.90 -2.73
C ILE A 117 27.14 -3.30 -2.12
N GLY A 118 27.26 -2.58 -1.01
CA GLY A 118 26.14 -1.87 -0.39
C GLY A 118 25.40 -0.95 -1.35
N TRP A 119 26.14 -0.24 -2.20
CA TRP A 119 25.56 0.62 -3.25
C TRP A 119 24.74 -0.18 -4.27
N ILE A 120 25.27 -1.31 -4.75
CA ILE A 120 24.55 -2.19 -5.68
C ILE A 120 23.25 -2.70 -5.05
N ILE A 121 23.29 -3.10 -3.77
CA ILE A 121 22.11 -3.59 -3.04
C ILE A 121 21.07 -2.49 -2.86
N ALA A 122 21.49 -1.27 -2.52
CA ALA A 122 20.62 -0.10 -2.44
C ALA A 122 19.94 0.20 -3.79
N LEU A 123 20.68 0.14 -4.90
CA LEU A 123 20.13 0.31 -6.25
C LEU A 123 19.11 -0.78 -6.60
N ILE A 124 19.42 -2.05 -6.30
CA ILE A 124 18.48 -3.16 -6.53
C ILE A 124 17.18 -2.91 -5.76
N TYR A 125 17.27 -2.52 -4.50
CA TYR A 125 16.10 -2.21 -3.69
C TYR A 125 15.29 -1.04 -4.26
N ALA A 126 15.92 0.09 -4.59
CA ALA A 126 15.24 1.25 -5.15
C ALA A 126 14.53 0.93 -6.47
N VAL A 127 15.21 0.24 -7.39
CA VAL A 127 14.64 -0.21 -8.68
C VAL A 127 13.49 -1.18 -8.46
N SER A 128 13.58 -2.07 -7.47
CA SER A 128 12.52 -3.03 -7.14
C SER A 128 11.19 -2.33 -6.78
N ILE A 129 11.26 -1.23 -6.02
CA ILE A 129 10.10 -0.40 -5.65
C ILE A 129 9.55 0.33 -6.88
N VAL A 130 10.41 0.96 -7.69
CA VAL A 130 9.99 1.69 -8.89
C VAL A 130 9.27 0.77 -9.87
N LEU A 131 9.84 -0.42 -10.15
CA LEU A 131 9.21 -1.41 -11.04
C LEU A 131 7.87 -1.91 -10.51
N ARG A 132 7.75 -2.07 -9.19
CA ARG A 132 6.49 -2.41 -8.54
C ARG A 132 5.44 -1.32 -8.76
N LEU A 133 5.79 -0.06 -8.50
CA LEU A 133 4.86 1.08 -8.66
C LEU A 133 4.42 1.25 -10.11
N ALA A 134 5.38 1.21 -11.06
CA ALA A 134 5.08 1.29 -12.48
C ALA A 134 4.10 0.19 -12.93
N ARG A 135 4.31 -1.06 -12.46
CA ARG A 135 3.40 -2.17 -12.74
C ARG A 135 2.03 -2.00 -12.08
N PHE A 136 1.97 -1.48 -10.87
CA PHE A 136 0.71 -1.28 -10.16
C PHE A 136 -0.13 -0.20 -10.87
N ASN A 137 0.51 0.87 -11.32
CA ASN A 137 -0.14 1.92 -12.10
C ASN A 137 -0.69 1.38 -13.43
N THR A 138 0.08 0.56 -14.16
CA THR A 138 -0.43 -0.02 -15.42
C THR A 138 -1.54 -1.05 -15.22
N LEU A 139 -1.54 -1.80 -14.10
CA LEU A 139 -2.62 -2.74 -13.76
C LEU A 139 -3.92 -2.05 -13.34
N LEU A 140 -3.86 -0.81 -12.85
CA LEU A 140 -5.04 -0.01 -12.51
C LEU A 140 -5.76 0.51 -13.76
N ASP A 141 -5.01 0.77 -14.82
CA ASP A 141 -5.52 1.30 -16.10
C ASP A 141 -6.06 0.19 -17.03
N ASP A 142 -5.93 -1.08 -16.66
CA ASP A 142 -6.29 -2.23 -17.48
C ASP A 142 -7.70 -2.75 -17.11
N ASP A 143 -8.71 -2.36 -17.91
CA ASP A 143 -10.13 -2.69 -17.67
C ASP A 143 -10.45 -4.18 -17.85
N ASP A 144 -9.58 -4.94 -18.53
CA ASP A 144 -9.74 -6.37 -18.84
C ASP A 144 -9.38 -7.30 -17.66
N VAL A 145 -8.97 -6.76 -16.50
CA VAL A 145 -8.56 -7.56 -15.34
C VAL A 145 -9.77 -8.05 -14.53
N PRO A 146 -9.93 -9.38 -14.29
CA PRO A 146 -11.06 -9.94 -13.57
C PRO A 146 -11.28 -9.35 -12.17
N ALA A 147 -12.53 -9.10 -11.77
CA ALA A 147 -12.88 -8.49 -10.48
C ALA A 147 -12.26 -9.19 -9.25
N TYR A 148 -12.10 -10.53 -9.28
CA TYR A 148 -11.44 -11.29 -8.21
C TYR A 148 -9.93 -10.99 -8.11
N ALA A 149 -9.27 -10.62 -9.21
CA ALA A 149 -7.86 -10.24 -9.21
C ALA A 149 -7.65 -8.84 -8.60
N ARG A 150 -8.68 -7.97 -8.65
CA ARG A 150 -8.72 -6.69 -7.94
C ARG A 150 -8.89 -6.86 -6.41
N GLU A 151 -9.40 -8.01 -5.93
CA GLU A 151 -9.53 -8.31 -4.48
C GLU A 151 -8.21 -8.74 -3.81
N TYR A 152 -7.19 -9.12 -4.59
CA TYR A 152 -5.86 -9.50 -4.09
C TYR A 152 -4.83 -8.52 -4.62
N PHE A 153 -4.39 -7.56 -3.80
CA PHE A 153 -3.28 -6.67 -4.17
C PHE A 153 -2.05 -7.51 -4.53
N VAL A 154 -1.39 -7.15 -5.62
CA VAL A 154 -0.17 -7.81 -6.09
C VAL A 154 1.03 -7.13 -5.40
N GLY A 155 1.62 -7.79 -4.42
CA GLY A 155 2.84 -7.35 -3.74
C GLY A 155 2.62 -6.46 -2.51
N VAL A 156 3.62 -6.44 -1.62
CA VAL A 156 3.66 -5.63 -0.39
C VAL A 156 3.59 -4.13 -0.71
N PRO A 157 2.71 -3.31 -0.08
CA PRO A 157 2.67 -1.85 -0.25
C PRO A 157 4.05 -1.19 -0.14
N ALA A 158 4.34 -0.17 -0.96
CA ALA A 158 5.64 0.50 -0.96
C ALA A 158 6.02 1.05 0.44
N PRO A 159 5.11 1.71 1.19
CA PRO A 159 5.40 2.11 2.57
C PRO A 159 5.75 0.93 3.48
N ALA A 160 5.05 -0.19 3.36
CA ALA A 160 5.33 -1.38 4.15
C ALA A 160 6.68 -2.02 3.75
N GLY A 161 7.01 -2.03 2.45
CA GLY A 161 8.29 -2.51 1.93
C GLY A 161 9.47 -1.72 2.49
N ALA A 162 9.35 -0.39 2.53
CA ALA A 162 10.34 0.50 3.15
C ALA A 162 10.58 0.18 4.63
N LEU A 163 9.51 0.04 5.41
CA LEU A 163 9.62 -0.28 6.82
C LEU A 163 10.22 -1.67 7.06
N ILE A 164 9.86 -2.67 6.24
CA ILE A 164 10.48 -4.00 6.29
C ILE A 164 11.98 -3.91 6.01
N ALA A 165 12.40 -3.20 4.97
CA ALA A 165 13.82 -3.05 4.63
C ALA A 165 14.62 -2.40 5.76
N LEU A 166 14.01 -1.46 6.49
CA LEU A 166 14.63 -0.75 7.62
C LEU A 166 14.55 -1.49 8.96
N THR A 167 14.00 -2.70 9.01
CA THR A 167 13.93 -3.50 10.24
C THR A 167 15.29 -3.70 10.93
N PRO A 168 16.40 -3.98 10.20
CA PRO A 168 17.72 -4.08 10.82
C PRO A 168 18.15 -2.77 11.48
N LEU A 169 17.88 -1.63 10.85
CA LEU A 169 18.14 -0.30 11.41
C LEU A 169 17.32 -0.04 12.68
N ALA A 170 16.04 -0.42 12.67
CA ALA A 170 15.17 -0.33 13.85
C ALA A 170 15.66 -1.19 15.01
N ALA A 171 16.15 -2.40 14.70
CA ALA A 171 16.72 -3.31 15.69
C ALA A 171 18.03 -2.74 16.28
N THR A 172 18.91 -2.18 15.45
CA THR A 172 20.12 -1.49 15.90
C THR A 172 19.80 -0.30 16.80
N ALA A 173 18.80 0.51 16.45
CA ALA A 173 18.38 1.65 17.26
C ALA A 173 17.82 1.25 18.63
N GLN A 174 17.20 0.07 18.74
CA GLN A 174 16.55 -0.41 19.96
C GLN A 174 17.48 -1.19 20.89
N TRP A 175 18.31 -2.07 20.33
CA TRP A 175 19.13 -3.03 21.09
C TRP A 175 20.63 -2.82 20.90
N GLY A 176 21.04 -1.83 20.11
CA GLY A 176 22.44 -1.59 19.76
C GLY A 176 22.95 -2.56 18.69
N ASP A 177 24.27 -2.63 18.55
CA ASP A 177 24.91 -3.52 17.59
C ASP A 177 24.74 -4.99 17.98
N GLY A 178 24.45 -5.81 16.98
CA GLY A 178 24.20 -7.24 17.17
C GLY A 178 24.31 -8.01 15.86
N TRP A 179 23.85 -9.26 15.85
CA TRP A 179 23.86 -10.06 14.62
C TRP A 179 22.96 -9.48 13.52
N TRP A 180 21.93 -8.71 13.88
CA TRP A 180 21.03 -8.02 12.95
C TRP A 180 21.70 -6.86 12.20
N SER A 181 22.73 -6.22 12.77
CA SER A 181 23.48 -5.14 12.13
C SER A 181 24.67 -5.62 11.32
N SER A 182 24.93 -6.94 11.30
CA SER A 182 26.00 -7.52 10.49
C SER A 182 25.79 -7.23 9.00
N HIS A 183 26.86 -6.78 8.34
CA HIS A 183 26.86 -6.44 6.91
C HIS A 183 26.20 -7.53 6.03
N PHE A 184 26.52 -8.80 6.30
CA PHE A 184 25.93 -9.93 5.56
C PHE A 184 24.40 -10.04 5.78
N VAL A 185 23.94 -9.89 7.03
CA VAL A 185 22.52 -9.98 7.37
C VAL A 185 21.74 -8.84 6.73
N VAL A 186 22.29 -7.62 6.74
CA VAL A 186 21.65 -6.44 6.11
C VAL A 186 21.53 -6.61 4.61
N ILE A 187 22.56 -7.12 3.93
CA ILE A 187 22.49 -7.43 2.49
C ILE A 187 21.40 -8.45 2.20
N VAL A 188 21.44 -9.59 2.89
CA VAL A 188 20.46 -10.68 2.68
C VAL A 188 19.05 -10.20 2.97
N TRP A 189 18.85 -9.44 4.04
CA TRP A 189 17.56 -8.88 4.42
C TRP A 189 17.04 -7.84 3.43
N THR A 190 17.90 -6.98 2.91
CA THR A 190 17.52 -5.96 1.92
C THR A 190 17.14 -6.61 0.60
N LEU A 191 17.90 -7.63 0.15
CA LEU A 191 17.55 -8.43 -1.03
C LEU A 191 16.25 -9.20 -0.83
N PHE A 192 16.06 -9.79 0.35
CA PHE A 192 14.81 -10.44 0.71
C PHE A 192 13.63 -9.47 0.65
N SER A 193 13.79 -8.25 1.19
CA SER A 193 12.79 -7.19 1.14
C SER A 193 12.46 -6.78 -0.30
N ALA A 194 13.49 -6.53 -1.12
CA ALA A 194 13.34 -6.22 -2.55
C ALA A 194 12.63 -7.35 -3.32
N ALA A 195 12.98 -8.60 -3.01
CA ALA A 195 12.31 -9.77 -3.59
C ALA A 195 10.84 -9.86 -3.16
N LEU A 196 10.50 -9.57 -1.90
CA LEU A 196 9.11 -9.52 -1.43
C LEU A 196 8.29 -8.42 -2.14
N ILE A 197 8.90 -7.26 -2.37
CA ILE A 197 8.28 -6.11 -3.06
C ILE A 197 7.95 -6.44 -4.52
N VAL A 198 8.88 -7.08 -5.24
CA VAL A 198 8.71 -7.44 -6.67
C VAL A 198 7.87 -8.70 -6.83
N SER A 199 7.88 -9.59 -5.84
CA SER A 199 7.15 -10.86 -5.91
C SER A 199 5.64 -10.64 -6.02
N ARG A 200 4.99 -11.51 -6.79
CA ARG A 200 3.53 -11.49 -7.02
C ARG A 200 2.75 -12.06 -5.82
N ILE A 201 3.28 -11.87 -4.61
CA ILE A 201 2.67 -12.39 -3.42
C ILE A 201 1.40 -11.58 -3.14
N PRO A 202 0.23 -12.23 -3.06
CA PRO A 202 -1.02 -11.53 -2.93
C PRO A 202 -1.19 -11.14 -1.47
N THR A 203 -1.08 -9.86 -1.16
CA THR A 203 -1.46 -9.35 0.15
C THR A 203 -2.95 -9.00 0.09
N LEU A 204 -3.74 -9.59 0.98
CA LEU A 204 -5.18 -9.35 1.02
C LEU A 204 -5.44 -7.84 1.12
N ALA A 205 -6.28 -7.31 0.25
CA ALA A 205 -6.82 -5.97 0.42
C ALA A 205 -7.44 -5.90 1.81
N MET A 206 -6.95 -4.98 2.65
CA MET A 206 -7.55 -4.73 3.95
C MET A 206 -8.90 -4.07 3.69
N LYS A 207 -9.92 -4.89 3.45
CA LYS A 207 -11.31 -4.43 3.29
C LYS A 207 -11.64 -3.66 4.55
N SER A 208 -12.20 -2.46 4.38
CA SER A 208 -12.60 -1.55 5.45
C SER A 208 -13.30 -2.35 6.55
N VAL A 209 -12.62 -2.54 7.69
CA VAL A 209 -13.18 -3.26 8.82
C VAL A 209 -14.15 -2.31 9.48
N SER A 210 -15.44 -2.47 9.18
CA SER A 210 -16.50 -1.77 9.90
C SER A 210 -16.55 -2.36 11.30
N VAL A 211 -16.11 -1.57 12.29
CA VAL A 211 -16.13 -1.97 13.70
C VAL A 211 -17.54 -1.75 14.22
N PRO A 212 -18.23 -2.80 14.71
CA PRO A 212 -19.58 -2.65 15.23
C PRO A 212 -19.56 -1.79 16.51
N PRO A 213 -20.59 -0.96 16.77
CA PRO A 213 -20.58 0.03 17.85
C PRO A 213 -20.32 -0.54 19.25
N HIS A 214 -20.70 -1.79 19.51
CA HIS A 214 -20.47 -2.46 20.80
C HIS A 214 -18.98 -2.76 21.08
N MET A 215 -18.12 -2.74 20.06
CA MET A 215 -16.67 -2.88 20.20
C MET A 215 -15.94 -1.52 20.23
N ALA A 216 -16.66 -0.39 20.14
CA ALA A 216 -16.05 0.94 20.08
C ALA A 216 -15.19 1.24 21.31
N ALA A 217 -15.63 0.84 22.51
CA ALA A 217 -14.82 0.99 23.72
C ALA A 217 -13.53 0.16 23.66
N GLY A 218 -13.61 -1.08 23.18
CA GLY A 218 -12.43 -1.93 22.97
C GLY A 218 -11.48 -1.36 21.90
N LEU A 219 -12.01 -0.77 20.83
CA LEU A 219 -11.23 -0.07 19.81
C LEU A 219 -10.52 1.15 20.39
N LEU A 220 -11.21 1.96 21.20
CA LEU A 220 -10.59 3.12 21.85
C LEU A 220 -9.45 2.69 22.76
N VAL A 221 -9.65 1.65 23.59
CA VAL A 221 -8.58 1.09 24.43
C VAL A 221 -7.41 0.59 23.58
N LEU A 222 -7.68 -0.15 22.49
CA LEU A 222 -6.64 -0.63 21.57
C LEU A 222 -5.86 0.52 20.93
N VAL A 223 -6.55 1.58 20.48
CA VAL A 223 -5.93 2.79 19.91
C VAL A 223 -5.09 3.50 20.96
N THR A 224 -5.58 3.63 22.19
CA THR A 224 -4.82 4.22 23.30
C THR A 224 -3.57 3.39 23.62
N LEU A 225 -3.68 2.07 23.68
CA LEU A 225 -2.54 1.18 23.89
C LEU A 225 -1.53 1.26 22.75
N ALA A 226 -2.00 1.31 21.50
CA ALA A 226 -1.14 1.47 20.34
C ALA A 226 -0.44 2.83 20.33
N ALA A 227 -1.14 3.91 20.70
CA ALA A 227 -0.57 5.25 20.82
C ALA A 227 0.46 5.33 21.96
N ALA A 228 0.15 4.75 23.12
CA ALA A 228 1.10 4.65 24.24
C ALA A 228 2.34 3.86 23.82
N ALA A 229 2.18 2.70 23.17
CA ALA A 229 3.28 1.90 22.67
C ALA A 229 4.12 2.65 21.62
N LEU A 230 3.48 3.43 20.73
CA LEU A 230 4.17 4.23 19.73
C LEU A 230 5.04 5.31 20.36
N ILE A 231 4.56 5.94 21.44
CA ILE A 231 5.29 6.99 22.16
C ILE A 231 6.40 6.39 23.02
N THR A 232 6.14 5.27 23.71
CA THR A 232 7.08 4.69 24.68
C THR A 232 8.11 3.77 24.02
N TYR A 233 7.71 2.97 23.03
CA TYR A 233 8.54 1.95 22.38
C TYR A 233 8.35 1.93 20.85
N PRO A 234 8.68 3.03 20.14
CA PRO A 234 8.42 3.16 18.71
C PRO A 234 9.06 2.05 17.86
N TYR A 235 10.31 1.67 18.18
CA TYR A 235 11.03 0.64 17.42
C TYR A 235 10.46 -0.77 17.67
N ILE A 236 10.15 -1.10 18.92
CA ILE A 236 9.52 -2.40 19.26
C ILE A 236 8.16 -2.51 18.58
N LEU A 237 7.34 -1.47 18.64
CA LEU A 237 6.03 -1.45 17.97
C LEU A 237 6.20 -1.67 16.46
N LEU A 238 7.13 -0.97 15.82
CA LEU A 238 7.41 -1.13 14.40
C LEU A 238 7.78 -2.58 14.05
N ILE A 239 8.70 -3.18 14.79
CA ILE A 239 9.16 -4.55 14.57
C ILE A 239 8.03 -5.55 14.78
N VAL A 240 7.20 -5.37 15.82
CA VAL A 240 6.03 -6.23 16.07
C VAL A 240 5.01 -6.12 14.92
N LEU A 241 4.73 -4.91 14.45
CA LEU A 241 3.81 -4.70 13.31
C LEU A 241 4.35 -5.36 12.04
N ILE A 242 5.65 -5.24 11.77
CA ILE A 242 6.33 -5.91 10.64
C ILE A 242 6.26 -7.43 10.80
N ALA A 243 6.53 -7.97 11.98
CA ALA A 243 6.46 -9.40 12.23
C ALA A 243 5.04 -9.95 12.01
N ILE A 244 4.02 -9.27 12.53
CA ILE A 244 2.60 -9.61 12.29
C ILE A 244 2.30 -9.57 10.79
N TYR A 245 2.78 -8.54 10.08
CA TYR A 245 2.59 -8.40 8.64
C TYR A 245 3.25 -9.55 7.87
N LEU A 246 4.51 -9.88 8.16
CA LEU A 246 5.25 -10.97 7.52
C LEU A 246 4.62 -12.34 7.78
N VAL A 247 4.09 -12.60 8.98
CA VAL A 247 3.36 -13.84 9.31
C VAL A 247 2.03 -13.92 8.55
N HIS A 248 1.39 -12.78 8.28
CA HIS A 248 0.15 -12.74 7.51
C HIS A 248 0.36 -13.04 6.01
N ILE A 249 1.55 -12.81 5.47
CA ILE A 249 1.90 -13.08 4.06
C ILE A 249 1.67 -14.55 3.64
N PRO A 250 2.27 -15.58 4.29
CA PRO A 250 2.06 -16.98 3.91
C PRO A 250 0.59 -17.42 4.06
N PHE A 251 -0.13 -16.84 5.03
CA PHE A 251 -1.57 -17.08 5.18
C PHE A 251 -2.36 -16.54 3.98
N ALA A 252 -2.04 -15.34 3.51
CA ALA A 252 -2.67 -14.74 2.33
C ALA A 252 -2.35 -15.51 1.04
N VAL A 253 -1.10 -15.96 0.86
CA VAL A 253 -0.68 -16.83 -0.26
C VAL A 253 -1.47 -18.14 -0.25
N HIS A 254 -1.55 -18.81 0.90
CA HIS A 254 -2.30 -20.06 1.02
C HIS A 254 -3.79 -19.86 0.73
N SER A 255 -4.39 -18.77 1.22
CA SER A 255 -5.78 -18.42 0.96
C SER A 255 -6.04 -18.19 -0.53
N LYS A 256 -5.19 -17.42 -1.24
CA LYS A 256 -5.34 -17.25 -2.69
C LYS A 256 -5.14 -18.56 -3.44
N ARG A 257 -4.15 -19.38 -3.09
CA ARG A 257 -3.95 -20.70 -3.74
C ARG A 257 -5.17 -21.59 -3.58
N TRP A 258 -5.82 -21.55 -2.42
CA TRP A 258 -7.06 -22.28 -2.17
C TRP A 258 -8.23 -21.79 -3.02
N VAL A 259 -8.39 -20.46 -3.17
CA VAL A 259 -9.45 -19.85 -4.00
C VAL A 259 -9.16 -20.02 -5.50
N ALA A 260 -7.89 -19.93 -5.92
CA ALA A 260 -7.48 -20.16 -7.30
C ALA A 260 -7.67 -21.62 -7.73
N ALA A 261 -7.54 -22.57 -6.79
CA ALA A 261 -7.82 -23.99 -7.02
C ALA A 261 -9.31 -24.35 -7.01
N ARG A 262 -10.20 -23.41 -6.64
CA ARG A 262 -11.65 -23.60 -6.51
C ARG A 262 -12.44 -22.48 -7.18
N PRO A 263 -12.53 -22.48 -8.52
CA PRO A 263 -13.26 -21.47 -9.29
C PRO A 263 -14.71 -21.28 -8.87
N GLU A 264 -15.35 -22.34 -8.36
CA GLU A 264 -16.71 -22.35 -7.83
C GLU A 264 -16.91 -21.45 -6.60
N THR A 265 -15.82 -21.06 -5.94
CA THR A 265 -15.86 -20.20 -4.75
C THR A 265 -15.64 -18.71 -5.04
N TRP A 266 -15.38 -18.34 -6.31
CA TRP A 266 -15.03 -16.97 -6.70
C TRP A 266 -16.12 -15.94 -6.38
N ASP A 267 -17.39 -16.34 -6.43
CA ASP A 267 -18.53 -15.45 -6.16
C ASP A 267 -19.03 -15.53 -4.71
N ILE A 268 -18.47 -16.44 -3.90
CA ILE A 268 -18.88 -16.68 -2.51
C ILE A 268 -18.22 -15.66 -1.57
N LYS A 269 -18.94 -15.14 -0.58
CA LYS A 269 -18.39 -14.18 0.40
C LYS A 269 -17.25 -14.80 1.23
N PRO A 270 -16.22 -14.04 1.64
CA PRO A 270 -15.07 -14.58 2.38
C PRO A 270 -15.41 -15.29 3.70
N SER A 271 -16.49 -14.90 4.40
CA SER A 271 -16.98 -15.56 5.62
C SER A 271 -17.49 -16.98 5.35
N GLU A 272 -18.22 -17.17 4.25
CA GLU A 272 -18.77 -18.45 3.82
C GLU A 272 -17.66 -19.36 3.26
N ARG A 273 -16.66 -18.81 2.56
CA ARG A 273 -15.45 -19.58 2.16
C ARG A 273 -14.72 -20.17 3.38
N ARG A 274 -14.64 -19.42 4.49
CA ARG A 274 -14.04 -19.91 5.74
C ARG A 274 -14.88 -21.04 6.37
N ALA A 275 -16.21 -20.98 6.25
CA ALA A 275 -17.10 -22.04 6.72
C ALA A 275 -16.94 -23.32 5.87
N ILE A 276 -16.89 -23.20 4.55
CA ILE A 276 -16.63 -24.31 3.61
C ILE A 276 -15.27 -24.97 3.89
N ARG A 277 -14.24 -24.18 4.23
CA ARG A 277 -12.90 -24.69 4.58
C ARG A 277 -12.85 -25.43 5.92
N ARG A 278 -13.77 -25.13 6.85
CA ARG A 278 -13.87 -25.74 8.18
C ARG A 278 -14.73 -27.00 8.21
N GLN A 279 -15.51 -27.27 7.16
CA GLN A 279 -16.25 -28.53 7.05
C GLN A 279 -15.25 -29.68 6.82
N PRO A 280 -15.30 -30.76 7.63
CA PRO A 280 -14.53 -31.97 7.36
C PRO A 280 -14.88 -32.49 5.97
N ASN A 281 -13.90 -32.96 5.22
CA ASN A 281 -14.09 -33.44 3.87
C ASN A 281 -14.84 -34.80 3.90
N VAL A 282 -16.18 -34.77 3.97
CA VAL A 282 -17.03 -35.97 4.03
C VAL A 282 -17.19 -36.64 2.65
N GLY A 283 -16.59 -36.10 1.58
CA GLY A 283 -16.71 -36.65 0.23
C GLY A 283 -15.37 -36.77 -0.46
N GLY A 284 -14.76 -37.95 -0.42
CA GLY A 284 -13.66 -38.31 -1.32
C GLY A 284 -14.11 -38.26 -2.78
N ARG A 285 -13.90 -37.13 -3.45
CA ARG A 285 -13.87 -37.05 -4.91
C ARG A 285 -12.60 -36.32 -5.34
N ARG A 286 -11.64 -37.09 -5.85
CA ARG A 286 -10.49 -36.61 -6.63
C ARG A 286 -11.03 -35.77 -7.80
N SER A 287 -11.07 -34.45 -7.64
CA SER A 287 -11.60 -33.54 -8.66
C SER A 287 -10.48 -33.11 -9.62
N ALA A 288 -10.49 -33.71 -10.81
CA ALA A 288 -10.28 -33.18 -12.18
C ALA A 288 -9.36 -31.96 -12.47
N ALA A 289 -8.45 -31.55 -11.58
CA ALA A 289 -7.60 -30.37 -11.76
C ALA A 289 -6.44 -30.52 -12.78
N ARG A 290 -6.54 -31.47 -13.72
CA ARG A 290 -5.57 -31.66 -14.82
C ARG A 290 -6.10 -31.27 -16.20
N LEU A 291 -7.22 -30.56 -16.29
CA LEU A 291 -7.69 -30.00 -17.55
C LEU A 291 -7.63 -28.48 -17.48
N GLY A 292 -6.59 -27.94 -18.10
CA GLY A 292 -6.48 -26.51 -18.38
C GLY A 292 -7.65 -26.08 -19.23
N LEU A 293 -8.58 -25.33 -18.62
CA LEU A 293 -9.75 -24.81 -19.32
C LEU A 293 -9.69 -23.28 -19.28
N ARG A 294 -9.43 -22.73 -20.47
CA ARG A 294 -9.75 -21.36 -20.88
C ARG A 294 -11.26 -21.15 -20.69
N ARG A 295 -11.67 -20.02 -20.11
CA ARG A 295 -13.10 -19.67 -19.95
C ARG A 295 -13.82 -19.62 -21.31
N PRO A 296 -15.12 -19.98 -21.38
CA PRO A 296 -15.96 -19.71 -22.53
C PRO A 296 -16.31 -18.22 -22.61
N ARG A 297 -16.58 -17.77 -23.84
CA ARG A 297 -16.85 -16.38 -24.26
C ARG A 297 -17.98 -15.72 -23.50
#